data_AF-A0A1K2F5K5-F1
#
_entry.id   AF-A0A1K2F5K5-F1
#
_cell.length_a   1.000
_cell.length_b   1.000
_cell.length_c   1.000
_cell.angle_alpha   90.00
_cell.angle_beta   90.00
_cell.angle_gamma   90.00
#
_symmetry.space_group_name_H-M   'P 1'
#
loop_
_entity.id
_entity.type
_entity.pdbx_description
1 polymer ?
#
loop_
_entity_poly.entity_id
_entity_poly.type
_entity_poly.pdbx_seq_one_letter_code
_entity_poly.pdbx_strand_id
1 'polypeptide(L)'
;MTSRTDANLYEAVRTGRYGDPRATSVDQVEGWLAARGLVDTLNRLRGRAGGRYIVVLDQAEALLDRTEAEFEEAAGLLSPRGGPGTGSRLLVTLRSDFMDAVLKHPRLGPLLRDSRTLPLTPMSRDQLREVITKPLEKAPAVAYDPGLAQRVLDDACREPENLPLLGFLLKQLWDRQFAGRLRTTTYEAMHGVKGALEEHCNKAWQQCVG
;
A
#
# COMPACT_ATOMS: atom_id res chain seq x y z
N MET A 1 -9.95 8.09 12.82
CA MET A 1 -8.73 7.44 12.25
C MET A 1 -7.61 7.27 13.29
N THR A 2 -7.72 7.93 14.44
CA THR A 2 -6.75 8.00 15.53
C THR A 2 -6.61 6.65 16.26
N SER A 3 -7.69 6.10 16.82
CA SER A 3 -7.69 4.85 17.62
C SER A 3 -6.98 3.63 16.98
N ARG A 4 -7.10 3.42 15.66
CA ARG A 4 -6.47 2.27 14.98
C ARG A 4 -4.99 2.53 14.63
N THR A 5 -4.63 3.78 14.43
CA THR A 5 -3.24 4.22 14.16
C THR A 5 -2.42 4.20 15.44
N ASP A 6 -3.02 4.63 16.56
CA ASP A 6 -2.39 4.69 17.88
C ASP A 6 -2.09 3.29 18.42
N ALA A 7 -3.06 2.37 18.30
CA ALA A 7 -2.89 0.97 18.67
C ALA A 7 -1.81 0.26 17.83
N ASN A 8 -1.75 0.55 16.51
CA ASN A 8 -0.74 -0.02 15.62
C ASN A 8 0.67 0.53 15.88
N LEU A 9 0.80 1.83 16.17
CA LEU A 9 2.07 2.45 16.57
C LEU A 9 2.55 1.91 17.90
N TYR A 10 1.64 1.72 18.86
CA TYR A 10 1.95 1.13 20.16
C TYR A 10 2.42 -0.33 20.03
N GLU A 11 1.72 -1.19 19.28
CA GLU A 11 2.15 -2.57 19.04
C GLU A 11 3.46 -2.66 18.22
N ALA A 12 3.66 -1.77 17.25
CA ALA A 12 4.90 -1.70 16.48
C ALA A 12 6.13 -1.38 17.38
N VAL A 13 5.94 -0.67 18.48
CA VAL A 13 6.99 -0.37 19.46
C VAL A 13 7.10 -1.44 20.55
N ARG A 14 5.99 -2.02 21.01
CA ARG A 14 5.98 -3.06 22.05
C ARG A 14 6.67 -4.36 21.61
N THR A 15 6.71 -4.62 20.30
CA THR A 15 7.42 -5.79 19.73
C THR A 15 8.94 -5.69 19.77
N GLY A 16 9.53 -4.65 20.37
CA GLY A 16 10.98 -4.48 20.51
C GLY A 16 11.71 -4.20 19.19
N ARG A 17 10.95 -4.09 18.08
CA ARG A 17 11.48 -3.92 16.72
C ARG A 17 12.24 -2.62 16.50
N TYR A 18 12.12 -1.66 17.44
CA TYR A 18 12.75 -0.35 17.36
C TYR A 18 13.50 0.08 18.65
N GLY A 19 13.77 -0.84 19.58
CA GLY A 19 14.46 -0.59 20.86
C GLY A 19 13.59 -0.91 22.09
N ASP A 20 14.10 -0.60 23.28
CA ASP A 20 13.37 -0.82 24.54
C ASP A 20 12.07 0.01 24.58
N PRO A 21 10.96 -0.53 25.12
CA PRO A 21 9.70 0.19 25.19
C PRO A 21 9.82 1.43 26.08
N ARG A 22 9.73 2.62 25.49
CA ARG A 22 9.78 3.89 26.24
C ARG A 22 8.40 4.48 26.54
N ALA A 23 7.35 3.97 25.90
CA ALA A 23 5.97 4.27 26.26
C ALA A 23 5.44 3.22 27.23
N THR A 24 4.67 3.69 28.20
CA THR A 24 4.07 2.89 29.28
C THR A 24 2.57 2.63 29.06
N SER A 25 1.92 3.38 28.16
CA SER A 25 0.52 3.20 27.78
C SER A 25 0.23 3.74 26.38
N VAL A 26 -0.93 3.36 25.82
CA VAL A 26 -1.44 3.90 24.55
C VAL A 26 -1.80 5.38 24.70
N ASP A 27 -2.45 5.78 25.79
CA ASP A 27 -2.81 7.17 26.08
C ASP A 27 -1.60 8.12 26.09
N GLN A 28 -0.45 7.61 26.56
CA GLN A 28 0.81 8.36 26.53
C GLN A 28 1.30 8.60 25.08
N VAL A 29 1.13 7.61 24.20
CA VAL A 29 1.48 7.75 22.78
C VAL A 29 0.51 8.69 22.08
N GLU A 30 -0.78 8.57 22.33
CA GLU A 30 -1.82 9.45 21.79
C GLU A 30 -1.57 10.91 22.20
N GLY A 31 -1.26 11.14 23.49
CA GLY A 31 -0.88 12.46 23.98
C GLY A 31 0.37 13.02 23.30
N TRP A 32 1.37 12.18 22.99
CA TRP A 32 2.54 12.63 22.23
C TRP A 32 2.22 12.93 20.77
N LEU A 33 1.38 12.11 20.12
CA LEU A 33 0.95 12.33 18.74
C LEU A 33 0.18 13.65 18.61
N ALA A 34 -0.82 13.89 19.47
CA ALA A 34 -1.58 15.12 19.48
C ALA A 34 -0.70 16.35 19.80
N ALA A 35 0.18 16.23 20.80
CA ALA A 35 0.97 17.37 21.27
C ALA A 35 2.23 17.65 20.46
N ARG A 36 2.77 16.69 19.70
CA ARG A 36 4.11 16.80 19.08
C ARG A 36 4.20 16.24 17.66
N GLY A 37 3.18 15.54 17.19
CA GLY A 37 3.17 14.92 15.86
C GLY A 37 3.93 13.59 15.80
N LEU A 38 3.87 12.95 14.63
CA LEU A 38 4.35 11.58 14.41
C LEU A 38 5.86 11.43 14.60
N VAL A 39 6.65 12.33 14.01
CA VAL A 39 8.13 12.22 13.98
C VAL A 39 8.73 12.31 15.38
N ASP A 40 8.29 13.28 16.17
CA ASP A 40 8.77 13.46 17.55
C ASP A 40 8.34 12.31 18.45
N THR A 41 7.12 11.81 18.24
CA THR A 41 6.63 10.62 18.94
C THR A 41 7.49 9.40 18.62
N LEU A 42 7.81 9.17 17.35
CA LEU A 42 8.72 8.08 16.93
C LEU A 42 10.13 8.25 17.51
N ASN A 43 10.69 9.46 17.50
CA ASN A 43 12.00 9.73 18.10
C ASN A 43 12.03 9.39 19.60
N ARG A 44 10.96 9.72 20.33
CA ARG A 44 10.81 9.39 21.76
C ARG A 44 10.66 7.90 22.00
N LEU A 45 9.80 7.24 21.24
CA LEU A 45 9.57 5.80 21.33
C LEU A 45 10.85 5.01 21.09
N ARG A 46 11.65 5.44 20.10
CA ARG A 46 12.93 4.82 19.74
C ARG A 46 14.10 5.28 20.60
N GLY A 47 13.88 6.31 21.40
CA GLY A 47 14.91 6.85 22.24
C GLY A 47 16.05 7.57 21.56
N ARG A 48 15.80 8.09 20.36
CA ARG A 48 16.79 8.80 19.56
C ARG A 48 16.50 10.29 19.60
N ALA A 49 17.54 11.11 19.70
CA ALA A 49 17.44 12.56 19.59
C ALA A 49 17.10 13.03 18.16
N GLY A 50 17.11 12.13 17.18
CA GLY A 50 16.75 12.40 15.80
C GLY A 50 16.72 11.14 14.94
N GLY A 51 16.05 11.24 13.80
CA GLY A 51 15.92 10.18 12.80
C GLY A 51 15.47 10.77 11.46
N ARG A 52 15.75 10.06 10.37
CA ARG A 52 15.17 10.35 9.06
C ARG A 52 14.06 9.34 8.80
N TYR A 53 12.84 9.83 8.68
CA TYR A 53 11.66 9.01 8.40
C TYR A 53 11.12 9.29 7.01
N ILE A 54 10.55 8.26 6.38
CA ILE A 54 9.63 8.44 5.27
C ILE A 54 8.25 8.06 5.79
N VAL A 55 7.32 9.00 5.72
CA VAL A 55 5.91 8.77 6.03
C VAL A 55 5.21 8.54 4.71
N VAL A 56 4.53 7.42 4.57
CA VAL A 56 3.78 7.09 3.35
C VAL A 56 2.30 7.28 3.65
N LEU A 57 1.67 8.22 2.95
CA LEU A 57 0.23 8.38 2.92
C LEU A 57 -0.28 7.69 1.66
N ASP A 58 -0.84 6.50 1.84
CA ASP A 58 -1.48 5.76 0.75
C ASP A 58 -2.92 6.24 0.56
N GLN A 59 -3.40 6.31 -0.68
CA GLN A 59 -4.75 6.76 -1.06
C GLN A 59 -5.14 8.12 -0.48
N ALA A 60 -4.33 9.15 -0.74
CA ALA A 60 -4.59 10.48 -0.18
C ALA A 60 -5.88 11.14 -0.69
N GLU A 61 -6.45 10.65 -1.79
CA GLU A 61 -7.78 11.06 -2.25
C GLU A 61 -8.86 10.93 -1.16
N ALA A 62 -8.71 10.02 -0.20
CA ALA A 62 -9.65 9.86 0.92
C ALA A 62 -9.74 11.09 1.83
N LEU A 63 -8.79 12.04 1.71
CA LEU A 63 -8.83 13.33 2.40
C LEU A 63 -9.80 14.33 1.77
N LEU A 64 -10.22 14.12 0.51
CA LEU A 64 -11.18 14.98 -0.17
C LEU A 64 -12.56 14.95 0.49
N ASP A 65 -12.93 13.81 1.08
CA ASP A 65 -14.23 13.60 1.72
C ASP A 65 -14.21 13.94 3.23
N ARG A 66 -13.14 14.57 3.72
CA ARG A 66 -12.97 14.90 5.15
C ARG A 66 -13.40 16.32 5.46
N THR A 67 -13.84 16.51 6.70
CA THR A 67 -14.08 17.85 7.25
C THR A 67 -12.76 18.60 7.43
N GLU A 68 -12.84 19.94 7.50
CA GLU A 68 -11.68 20.78 7.73
C GLU A 68 -10.94 20.42 9.04
N ALA A 69 -11.69 20.13 10.10
CA ALA A 69 -11.11 19.73 11.38
C ALA A 69 -10.32 18.41 11.28
N GLU A 70 -10.89 17.40 10.60
CA GLU A 70 -10.21 16.11 10.37
C GLU A 70 -8.95 16.27 9.51
N PHE A 71 -8.99 17.15 8.52
CA PHE A 71 -7.83 17.44 7.68
C PHE A 71 -6.70 18.09 8.49
N GLU A 72 -7.02 19.07 9.31
CA GLU A 72 -6.03 19.75 10.16
C GLU A 72 -5.43 18.82 11.22
N GLU A 73 -6.22 17.91 11.78
CA GLU A 73 -5.72 16.86 12.67
C GLU A 73 -4.69 15.98 11.94
N ALA A 74 -5.04 15.49 10.74
CA ALA A 74 -4.13 14.68 9.93
C ALA A 74 -2.86 15.46 9.52
N ALA A 75 -2.99 16.70 9.09
CA ALA A 75 -1.86 17.56 8.73
C ALA A 75 -0.97 17.85 9.93
N GLY A 76 -1.55 18.07 11.11
CA GLY A 76 -0.84 18.28 12.38
C GLY A 76 -0.04 17.05 12.83
N LEU A 77 -0.55 15.84 12.57
CA LEU A 77 0.17 14.59 12.81
C LEU A 77 1.36 14.41 11.86
N LEU A 78 1.20 14.79 10.59
CA LEU A 78 2.19 14.58 9.53
C LEU A 78 3.27 15.68 9.47
N SER A 79 2.99 16.85 10.04
CA SER A 79 3.88 18.01 10.00
C SER A 79 4.91 17.99 11.15
N PRO A 80 6.22 17.86 10.87
CA PRO A 80 7.24 18.04 11.90
C PRO A 80 7.29 19.51 12.34
N ARG A 81 7.15 19.77 13.65
CA ARG A 81 7.12 21.13 14.24
C ARG A 81 8.44 21.90 14.14
N GLY A 82 9.49 21.31 13.58
CA GLY A 82 10.82 21.92 13.37
C GLY A 82 11.03 22.61 12.02
N GLY A 83 10.00 22.63 11.15
CA GLY A 83 10.07 23.23 9.81
C GLY A 83 10.44 22.24 8.69
N PRO A 84 10.38 22.69 7.42
CA PRO A 84 10.61 21.84 6.26
C PRO A 84 11.97 21.13 6.31
N GLY A 85 11.99 19.80 6.16
CA GLY A 85 13.23 19.02 6.11
C GLY A 85 13.79 18.56 7.46
N THR A 86 13.13 18.87 8.58
CA THR A 86 13.53 18.33 9.88
C THR A 86 12.91 16.95 10.13
N GLY A 87 13.71 15.91 9.91
CA GLY A 87 13.41 14.55 10.39
C GLY A 87 12.46 13.68 9.56
N SER A 88 11.67 14.20 8.62
CA SER A 88 10.83 13.35 7.74
C SER A 88 10.66 13.84 6.31
N ARG A 89 10.30 12.90 5.42
CA ARG A 89 9.78 13.12 4.08
C ARG A 89 8.40 12.48 3.98
N LEU A 90 7.44 13.18 3.36
CA LEU A 90 6.13 12.64 3.06
C LEU A 90 6.14 12.10 1.62
N LEU A 91 5.76 10.84 1.45
CA LEU A 91 5.43 10.23 0.18
C LEU A 91 3.92 10.05 0.14
N VAL A 92 3.29 10.60 -0.90
CA VAL A 92 1.84 10.53 -1.08
C VAL A 92 1.54 9.71 -2.32
N THR A 93 0.61 8.77 -2.22
CA THR A 93 0.01 8.14 -3.38
C THR A 93 -1.35 8.78 -3.64
N LEU A 94 -1.65 9.00 -4.91
CA LEU A 94 -2.91 9.58 -5.36
C LEU A 94 -3.28 8.92 -6.68
N ARG A 95 -4.51 8.43 -6.79
CA ARG A 95 -5.01 7.94 -8.08
C ARG A 95 -5.23 9.09 -9.06
N SER A 96 -4.95 8.84 -10.33
CA SER A 96 -4.98 9.88 -11.38
C SER A 96 -6.36 10.48 -11.62
N ASP A 97 -7.43 9.72 -11.38
CA ASP A 97 -8.83 10.16 -11.50
C ASP A 97 -9.24 11.21 -10.46
N PHE A 98 -8.52 11.30 -9.34
CA PHE A 98 -8.74 12.33 -8.31
C PHE A 98 -7.86 13.58 -8.50
N MET A 99 -6.93 13.58 -9.46
CA MET A 99 -5.95 14.66 -9.63
C MET A 99 -6.63 16.04 -9.78
N ASP A 100 -7.67 16.13 -10.61
CA ASP A 100 -8.41 17.38 -10.82
C ASP A 100 -9.10 17.89 -9.55
N ALA A 101 -9.66 17.00 -8.75
CA ALA A 101 -10.31 17.34 -7.49
C ALA A 101 -9.27 17.83 -6.47
N VAL A 102 -8.13 17.15 -6.38
CA VAL A 102 -7.05 17.53 -5.46
C VAL A 102 -6.43 18.87 -5.83
N LEU A 103 -6.21 19.15 -7.12
CA LEU A 103 -5.68 20.43 -7.59
C LEU A 103 -6.59 21.62 -7.28
N LYS A 104 -7.91 21.41 -7.27
CA LYS A 104 -8.92 22.42 -6.92
C LYS A 104 -9.14 22.55 -5.42
N HIS A 105 -8.69 21.59 -4.62
CA HIS A 105 -8.90 21.59 -3.18
C HIS A 105 -8.04 22.67 -2.49
N PRO A 106 -8.61 23.57 -1.68
CA PRO A 106 -7.91 24.74 -1.12
C PRO A 106 -6.63 24.41 -0.35
N ARG A 107 -6.58 23.26 0.34
CA ARG A 107 -5.43 22.84 1.15
C ARG A 107 -4.54 21.80 0.49
N LEU A 108 -5.07 20.94 -0.40
CA LEU A 108 -4.27 19.89 -1.03
C LEU A 108 -3.57 20.38 -2.31
N GLY A 109 -4.20 21.31 -3.05
CA GLY A 109 -3.62 21.91 -4.24
C GLY A 109 -2.26 22.57 -3.99
N PRO A 110 -2.10 23.41 -2.95
CA PRO A 110 -0.80 23.97 -2.57
C PRO A 110 0.24 22.90 -2.22
N LEU A 111 -0.15 21.87 -1.47
CA LEU A 111 0.75 20.77 -1.08
C LEU A 111 1.29 20.01 -2.29
N LEU A 112 0.44 19.74 -3.30
CA LEU A 112 0.87 19.11 -4.53
C LEU A 112 1.80 20.02 -5.34
N ARG A 113 1.48 21.32 -5.44
CA ARG A 113 2.29 22.31 -6.20
C ARG A 113 3.73 22.38 -5.70
N ASP A 114 3.92 22.35 -4.38
CA ASP A 114 5.24 22.47 -3.76
C ASP A 114 5.99 21.12 -3.68
N SER A 115 5.38 20.04 -4.20
CA SER A 115 5.91 18.69 -4.17
C SER A 115 6.44 18.21 -5.54
N ARG A 116 7.28 17.17 -5.52
CA ARG A 116 7.69 16.49 -6.75
C ARG A 116 6.67 15.39 -7.09
N THR A 117 5.88 15.61 -8.12
CA THR A 117 4.96 14.60 -8.66
C THR A 117 5.71 13.60 -9.56
N LEU A 118 5.49 12.30 -9.34
CA LEU A 118 6.03 11.22 -10.16
C LEU A 118 4.85 10.44 -10.77
N PRO A 119 4.50 10.66 -12.05
CA PRO A 119 3.44 9.90 -12.70
C PRO A 119 3.87 8.44 -12.86
N LEU A 120 3.02 7.52 -12.40
CA LEU A 120 3.18 6.09 -12.64
C LEU A 120 2.33 5.71 -13.84
N THR A 121 2.98 5.36 -14.94
CA THR A 121 2.29 4.84 -16.14
C THR A 121 1.97 3.36 -15.95
N PRO A 122 1.01 2.82 -16.71
CA PRO A 122 0.80 1.37 -16.77
C PRO A 122 2.10 0.63 -17.08
N MET A 123 2.23 -0.58 -16.53
CA MET A 123 3.41 -1.41 -16.76
C MET A 123 3.53 -1.77 -18.24
N SER A 124 4.76 -1.76 -18.75
CA SER A 124 5.03 -2.31 -20.07
C SER A 124 4.84 -3.83 -20.09
N ARG A 125 4.69 -4.40 -21.27
CA ARG A 125 4.64 -5.86 -21.44
C ARG A 125 5.87 -6.56 -20.86
N ASP A 126 7.04 -5.96 -20.95
CA ASP A 126 8.26 -6.53 -20.40
C ASP A 126 8.24 -6.50 -18.86
N GLN A 127 7.80 -5.39 -18.26
CA GLN A 127 7.61 -5.29 -16.82
C GLN A 127 6.56 -6.29 -16.31
N LEU A 128 5.45 -6.47 -17.01
CA LEU A 128 4.45 -7.49 -16.69
C LEU A 128 5.02 -8.91 -16.79
N ARG A 129 5.85 -9.19 -17.80
CA ARG A 129 6.54 -10.48 -17.90
C ARG A 129 7.40 -10.70 -16.67
N GLU A 130 8.16 -9.70 -16.24
CA GLU A 130 8.97 -9.80 -15.03
C GLU A 130 8.13 -10.05 -13.77
N VAL A 131 6.99 -9.38 -13.63
CA VAL A 131 6.04 -9.61 -12.52
C VAL A 131 5.55 -11.07 -12.50
N ILE A 132 5.30 -11.65 -13.67
CA ILE A 132 4.80 -13.03 -13.81
C ILE A 132 5.92 -14.05 -13.56
N THR A 133 7.13 -13.82 -14.08
CA THR A 133 8.17 -14.86 -14.12
C THR A 133 9.19 -14.76 -12.98
N LYS A 134 9.64 -13.56 -12.61
CA LYS A 134 10.73 -13.39 -11.63
C LYS A 134 10.41 -13.95 -10.23
N PRO A 135 9.17 -13.94 -9.72
CA PRO A 135 8.89 -14.56 -8.42
C PRO A 135 9.29 -16.04 -8.33
N LEU A 136 9.23 -16.79 -9.45
CA LEU A 136 9.65 -18.20 -9.48
C LEU A 136 11.16 -18.41 -9.40
N GLU A 137 11.98 -17.40 -9.69
CA GLU A 137 13.44 -17.49 -9.51
C GLU A 137 13.81 -17.75 -8.04
N LYS A 138 12.95 -17.32 -7.10
CA LYS A 138 13.10 -17.58 -5.66
C LYS A 138 12.61 -18.98 -5.25
N ALA A 139 11.96 -19.72 -6.16
CA ALA A 139 11.38 -21.04 -5.93
C ALA A 139 11.75 -21.99 -7.08
N PRO A 140 13.03 -22.41 -7.19
CA PRO A 140 13.53 -23.15 -8.36
C PRO A 140 12.88 -24.51 -8.61
N ALA A 141 12.19 -25.07 -7.61
CA ALA A 141 11.42 -26.31 -7.74
C ALA A 141 10.02 -26.11 -8.34
N VAL A 142 9.61 -24.85 -8.58
CA VAL A 142 8.29 -24.49 -9.11
C VAL A 142 8.43 -23.91 -10.50
N ALA A 143 7.64 -24.42 -11.45
CA ALA A 143 7.61 -23.93 -12.81
C ALA A 143 6.19 -23.83 -13.35
N TYR A 144 5.98 -22.91 -14.30
CA TYR A 144 4.78 -22.93 -15.13
C TYR A 144 4.73 -24.18 -16.00
N ASP A 145 3.53 -24.63 -16.31
CA ASP A 145 3.32 -25.51 -17.46
C ASP A 145 3.80 -24.81 -18.74
N PRO A 146 4.23 -25.58 -19.77
CA PRO A 146 4.68 -25.02 -21.03
C PRO A 146 3.66 -24.03 -21.63
N GLY A 147 4.12 -22.82 -21.96
CA GLY A 147 3.30 -21.77 -22.57
C GLY A 147 2.36 -21.02 -21.62
N LEU A 148 2.17 -21.47 -20.36
CA LEU A 148 1.20 -20.84 -19.47
C LEU A 148 1.57 -19.39 -19.11
N ALA A 149 2.83 -19.12 -18.76
CA ALA A 149 3.28 -17.76 -18.43
C ALA A 149 3.02 -16.77 -19.58
N GLN A 150 3.16 -17.23 -20.82
CA GLN A 150 2.91 -16.42 -22.02
C GLN A 150 1.41 -16.13 -22.19
N ARG A 151 0.54 -17.13 -21.97
CA ARG A 151 -0.92 -16.94 -21.98
C ARG A 151 -1.36 -15.95 -20.90
N VAL A 152 -0.84 -16.07 -19.68
CA VAL A 152 -1.11 -15.14 -18.57
C VAL A 152 -0.67 -13.71 -18.94
N LEU A 153 0.52 -13.57 -19.53
CA LEU A 153 1.02 -12.27 -19.99
C LEU A 153 0.12 -11.65 -21.07
N ASP A 154 -0.30 -12.45 -22.05
CA ASP A 154 -1.16 -11.98 -23.14
C ASP A 154 -2.51 -11.49 -22.64
N ASP A 155 -3.10 -12.20 -21.68
CA ASP A 155 -4.36 -11.78 -21.07
C ASP A 155 -4.18 -10.55 -20.16
N ALA A 156 -3.08 -10.46 -19.40
CA ALA A 156 -2.75 -9.29 -18.60
C ALA A 156 -2.52 -8.02 -19.44
N CYS A 157 -1.92 -8.15 -20.63
CA CYS A 157 -1.71 -7.02 -21.54
C CYS A 157 -3.00 -6.49 -22.17
N ARG A 158 -4.08 -7.29 -22.24
CA ARG A 158 -5.37 -6.84 -22.78
C ARG A 158 -6.13 -5.93 -21.80
N GLU A 159 -5.88 -6.09 -20.51
CA GLU A 159 -6.53 -5.31 -19.43
C GLU A 159 -5.47 -4.82 -18.41
N PRO A 160 -4.62 -3.85 -18.80
CA PRO A 160 -3.49 -3.40 -17.97
C PRO A 160 -3.90 -2.83 -16.61
N GLU A 161 -5.10 -2.27 -16.49
CA GLU A 161 -5.68 -1.73 -15.26
C GLU A 161 -5.96 -2.80 -14.18
N ASN A 162 -6.03 -4.09 -14.55
CA ASN A 162 -6.46 -5.17 -13.67
C ASN A 162 -5.29 -5.92 -12.99
N LEU A 163 -4.24 -5.21 -12.57
CA LEU A 163 -3.13 -5.78 -11.79
C LEU A 163 -3.57 -6.56 -10.53
N PRO A 164 -4.59 -6.12 -9.76
CA PRO A 164 -5.10 -6.91 -8.63
C PRO A 164 -5.60 -8.31 -9.05
N LEU A 165 -6.26 -8.41 -10.21
CA LEU A 165 -6.73 -9.69 -10.73
C LEU A 165 -5.59 -10.59 -11.15
N LEU A 166 -4.57 -10.03 -11.80
CA LEU A 166 -3.35 -10.77 -12.13
C LEU A 166 -2.71 -11.33 -10.85
N GLY A 167 -2.61 -10.51 -9.79
CA GLY A 167 -2.09 -10.96 -8.49
C GLY A 167 -2.92 -12.09 -7.89
N PHE A 168 -4.24 -11.98 -7.91
CA PHE A 168 -5.15 -13.03 -7.44
C PHE A 168 -4.99 -14.33 -8.25
N LEU A 169 -4.98 -14.25 -9.58
CA LEU A 169 -4.76 -15.39 -10.46
C LEU A 169 -3.43 -16.10 -10.16
N LEU A 170 -2.33 -15.34 -10.08
CA LEU A 170 -1.00 -15.88 -9.80
C LEU A 170 -0.95 -16.55 -8.43
N LYS A 171 -1.60 -15.95 -7.42
CA LYS A 171 -1.76 -16.56 -6.10
C LYS A 171 -2.56 -17.87 -6.15
N GLN A 172 -3.66 -17.91 -6.90
CA GLN A 172 -4.46 -19.13 -7.03
C GLN A 172 -3.70 -20.25 -7.76
N LEU A 173 -2.92 -19.91 -8.80
CA LEU A 173 -2.03 -20.85 -9.45
C LEU A 173 -0.99 -21.41 -8.47
N TRP A 174 -0.42 -20.54 -7.64
CA TRP A 174 0.56 -20.92 -6.60
C TRP A 174 -0.06 -21.82 -5.53
N ASP A 175 -1.21 -21.44 -4.99
CA ASP A 175 -1.88 -22.17 -3.91
C ASP A 175 -2.42 -23.54 -4.38
N ARG A 176 -2.82 -23.67 -5.66
CA ARG A 176 -3.32 -24.91 -6.27
C ARG A 176 -2.28 -25.67 -7.10
N GLN A 177 -1.01 -25.31 -6.97
CA GLN A 177 0.08 -26.00 -7.65
C GLN A 177 0.11 -27.48 -7.26
N PHE A 178 0.60 -28.32 -8.15
CA PHE A 178 0.76 -29.74 -7.87
C PHE A 178 2.11 -30.21 -8.36
N ALA A 179 2.87 -30.91 -7.51
CA ALA A 179 4.21 -31.40 -7.82
C ALA A 179 5.14 -30.32 -8.41
N GLY A 180 5.10 -29.10 -7.87
CA GLY A 180 5.92 -27.97 -8.34
C GLY A 180 5.49 -27.40 -9.70
N ARG A 181 4.25 -27.65 -10.14
CA ARG A 181 3.72 -27.10 -11.39
C ARG A 181 2.57 -26.14 -11.16
N LEU A 182 2.68 -24.93 -11.72
CA LEU A 182 1.57 -24.02 -11.94
C LEU A 182 0.86 -24.47 -13.23
N ARG A 183 -0.33 -25.04 -13.07
CA ARG A 183 -0.95 -25.86 -14.13
C ARG A 183 -1.87 -25.07 -15.05
N THR A 184 -1.84 -25.40 -16.34
CA THR A 184 -2.76 -24.84 -17.34
C THR A 184 -4.21 -25.19 -17.02
N THR A 185 -4.46 -26.40 -16.50
CA THR A 185 -5.81 -26.82 -16.08
C THR A 185 -6.37 -25.96 -14.95
N THR A 186 -5.51 -25.47 -14.05
CA THR A 186 -5.94 -24.57 -12.97
C THR A 186 -6.27 -23.19 -13.53
N TYR A 187 -5.47 -22.69 -14.48
CA TYR A 187 -5.75 -21.44 -15.19
C TYR A 187 -7.09 -21.48 -15.94
N GLU A 188 -7.35 -22.56 -16.65
CA GLU A 188 -8.57 -22.74 -17.44
C GLU A 188 -9.82 -22.92 -16.57
N ALA A 189 -9.70 -23.63 -15.44
CA ALA A 189 -10.77 -23.77 -14.46
C ALA A 189 -11.18 -22.42 -13.81
N MET A 190 -10.31 -21.42 -13.84
CA MET A 190 -10.61 -20.04 -13.40
C MET A 190 -11.11 -19.15 -14.53
N HIS A 191 -11.31 -19.70 -15.74
CA HIS A 191 -11.61 -18.97 -16.97
C HIS A 191 -10.62 -17.82 -17.27
N GLY A 192 -9.34 -18.07 -16.98
CA GLY A 192 -8.24 -17.13 -17.18
C GLY A 192 -8.30 -15.88 -16.28
N VAL A 193 -7.63 -14.80 -16.69
CA VAL A 193 -7.60 -13.54 -15.91
C VAL A 193 -9.01 -12.96 -15.68
N LYS A 194 -9.90 -13.07 -16.68
CA LYS A 194 -11.27 -12.53 -16.59
C LYS A 194 -12.17 -13.30 -15.63
N GLY A 195 -12.19 -14.64 -15.64
CA GLY A 195 -13.02 -15.40 -14.70
C GLY A 195 -12.53 -15.32 -13.26
N ALA A 196 -11.24 -15.05 -13.06
CA ALA A 196 -10.69 -14.75 -11.76
C ALA A 196 -11.35 -13.50 -11.12
N LEU A 197 -11.88 -12.56 -11.92
CA LEU A 197 -12.68 -11.41 -11.46
C LEU A 197 -13.98 -11.85 -10.79
N GLU A 198 -14.75 -12.74 -11.42
CA GLU A 198 -16.03 -13.20 -10.87
C GLU A 198 -15.82 -13.94 -9.55
N GLU A 199 -14.80 -14.80 -9.46
CA GLU A 199 -14.48 -15.51 -8.22
C GLU A 199 -13.93 -14.56 -7.14
N HIS A 200 -13.15 -13.54 -7.52
CA HIS A 200 -12.62 -12.53 -6.59
C HIS A 200 -13.72 -11.62 -6.06
N CYS A 201 -14.57 -11.07 -6.93
CA CYS A 201 -15.72 -10.25 -6.55
C CYS A 201 -16.67 -11.02 -5.62
N ASN A 202 -16.97 -12.28 -5.93
CA ASN A 202 -17.82 -13.11 -5.07
C ASN A 202 -17.19 -13.36 -3.69
N LYS A 203 -15.88 -13.64 -3.62
CA LYS A 203 -15.19 -13.82 -2.32
C LYS A 203 -15.12 -12.53 -1.51
N ALA A 204 -14.79 -11.40 -2.16
CA ALA A 204 -14.74 -10.10 -1.50
C ALA A 204 -16.13 -9.68 -0.98
N TRP A 205 -17.18 -9.92 -1.77
CA TRP A 205 -18.56 -9.70 -1.35
C TRP A 205 -18.96 -10.56 -0.15
N GLN A 206 -18.64 -11.86 -0.18
CA GLN A 206 -18.93 -12.77 0.94
C GLN A 206 -18.20 -12.39 2.24
N GLN A 207 -17.00 -11.80 2.14
CA GLN A 207 -16.24 -11.32 3.31
C GLN A 207 -16.76 -9.99 3.88
N CYS A 208 -17.47 -9.19 3.09
CA CYS A 208 -18.07 -7.93 3.53
C CYS A 208 -19.51 -8.08 4.01
N VAL A 209 -20.21 -9.14 3.61
CA VAL A 209 -21.64 -9.37 3.89
C VAL A 209 -21.88 -10.57 4.84
N GLY A 210 -20.85 -11.37 5.13
CA GLY A 210 -20.90 -12.48 6.11
C GLY A 210 -20.22 -12.13 7.42
#